data_AF-A0A957F7L7-F1
#
_entry.id   AF-A0A957F7L7-F1
#
_cell.length_a   1.000
_cell.length_b   1.000
_cell.length_c   1.000
_cell.angle_alpha   90.00
_cell.angle_beta   90.00
_cell.angle_gamma   90.00
#
_symmetry.space_group_name_H-M   'P 1'
#
loop_
_entity.id
_entity.type
_entity.pdbx_description
1 polymer ?
#
loop_
_entity_poly.entity_id
_entity_poly.type
_entity_poly.pdbx_seq_one_letter_code
_entity_poly.pdbx_strand_id
1 'polypeptide(L)'
;MSTESRKEVLDLLAEGKISVDEAADMLASVKEATAVSAAPPPAPEPEPTPEPEPVAKPAAAKSAANGDAPKWFRVRVSNLETGQNRVSVSIPLRMLKFGFTIASHFSPEVGSIKMEELQEMLKEGERGVLVDVRDEDSKEHVQVYLE
;
A
#
# COMPACT_ATOMS: atom_id res chain seq x y z
N MET A 1 7.16 -34.01 4.59
CA MET A 1 7.23 -34.29 6.03
C MET A 1 7.73 -33.05 6.77
N SER A 2 6.98 -31.93 6.73
CA SER A 2 7.45 -30.63 7.28
C SER A 2 6.68 -30.19 8.54
N THR A 3 5.60 -30.90 8.86
CA THR A 3 4.80 -30.68 10.08
C THR A 3 5.47 -31.22 11.34
N GLU A 4 6.29 -32.28 11.21
CA GLU A 4 6.97 -32.90 12.35
C GLU A 4 8.08 -32.00 12.92
N SER A 5 8.93 -31.44 12.06
CA SER A 5 10.01 -30.53 12.48
C SER A 5 9.49 -29.23 13.11
N ARG A 6 8.34 -28.72 12.64
CA ARG A 6 7.68 -27.55 13.25
C ARG A 6 7.18 -27.83 14.67
N LYS A 7 6.66 -29.03 14.91
CA LYS A 7 6.13 -29.43 16.21
C LYS A 7 7.26 -29.62 17.22
N GLU A 8 8.39 -30.19 16.80
CA GLU A 8 9.58 -30.40 17.63
C GLU A 8 10.19 -29.08 18.13
N VAL A 9 10.29 -28.06 17.25
CA VAL A 9 10.78 -26.73 17.66
C VAL A 9 9.86 -26.08 18.70
N LEU A 10 8.54 -26.24 18.58
CA LEU A 10 7.58 -25.69 19.54
C LEU A 10 7.60 -26.43 20.89
N ASP A 11 7.90 -27.73 20.89
CA ASP A 11 8.08 -28.52 22.11
C ASP A 11 9.34 -28.07 22.87
N LEU A 12 10.47 -27.88 22.15
CA LEU A 12 11.71 -27.38 22.74
C LEU A 12 11.57 -25.95 23.32
N LEU A 13 10.75 -25.10 22.69
CA LEU A 13 10.43 -23.77 23.22
C LEU A 13 9.53 -23.87 24.47
N ALA A 14 8.56 -24.78 24.48
CA ALA A 14 7.69 -25.01 25.63
C ALA A 14 8.45 -25.61 26.83
N GLU A 15 9.46 -26.44 26.57
CA GLU A 15 10.40 -26.95 27.56
C GLU A 15 11.45 -25.92 28.00
N GLY A 16 11.53 -24.75 27.33
CA GLY A 16 12.46 -23.66 27.63
C GLY A 16 13.91 -23.93 27.26
N LYS A 17 14.17 -24.94 26.42
CA LYS A 17 15.53 -25.32 25.97
C LYS A 17 16.09 -24.41 24.89
N ILE A 18 15.22 -23.65 24.21
CA ILE A 18 15.57 -22.66 23.21
C ILE A 18 14.88 -21.34 23.52
N SER A 19 15.48 -20.24 23.08
CA SER A 19 14.88 -18.91 23.20
C SER A 19 13.80 -18.68 22.13
N VAL A 20 12.92 -17.69 22.37
CA VAL A 20 11.88 -17.28 21.40
C VAL A 20 12.50 -16.85 20.07
N ASP A 21 13.69 -16.23 20.12
CA ASP A 21 14.42 -15.74 18.97
C ASP A 21 15.03 -16.89 18.14
N GLU A 22 15.68 -17.86 18.81
CA GLU A 22 16.19 -19.07 18.15
C GLU A 22 15.07 -19.94 17.55
N ALA A 23 13.93 -20.04 18.24
CA ALA A 23 12.78 -20.75 17.72
C ALA A 23 12.25 -20.11 16.43
N ALA A 24 12.28 -18.78 16.32
CA ALA A 24 11.82 -18.07 15.12
C ALA A 24 12.69 -18.38 13.90
N ASP A 25 14.01 -18.44 14.08
CA ASP A 25 14.97 -18.77 13.00
C ASP A 25 14.80 -20.21 12.49
N MET A 26 14.70 -21.18 13.42
CA MET A 26 14.50 -22.59 13.06
C MET A 26 13.15 -22.81 12.36
N LEU A 27 12.11 -22.08 12.78
CA LEU A 27 10.80 -22.11 12.12
C LEU A 27 10.82 -21.47 10.73
N ALA A 28 11.61 -20.41 10.52
CA ALA A 28 11.77 -19.77 9.22
C ALA A 28 12.43 -20.71 8.21
N SER A 29 13.51 -21.38 8.62
CA SER A 29 14.20 -22.37 7.79
C SER A 29 13.32 -23.56 7.39
N VAL A 30 12.48 -24.06 8.30
CA VAL A 30 11.52 -25.14 8.00
C VAL A 30 10.36 -24.65 7.12
N LYS A 31 9.91 -23.40 7.29
CA LYS A 31 8.88 -22.77 6.43
C LYS A 31 9.39 -22.62 4.99
N GLU A 32 10.67 -22.28 4.82
CA GLU A 32 11.29 -22.11 3.51
C GLU A 32 11.35 -23.44 2.73
N ALA A 33 11.62 -24.56 3.41
CA ALA A 33 11.53 -25.90 2.81
C ALA A 33 10.11 -26.31 2.36
N THR A 34 9.07 -25.56 2.76
CA THR A 34 7.69 -25.74 2.27
C THR A 34 7.35 -24.75 1.15
N ALA A 35 8.14 -23.69 0.98
CA ALA A 35 8.04 -22.74 -0.13
C ALA A 35 8.80 -23.20 -1.39
N VAL A 36 9.76 -24.12 -1.24
CA VAL A 36 10.55 -24.70 -2.35
C VAL A 36 9.87 -25.95 -2.95
N SER A 37 8.56 -25.86 -3.22
CA SER A 37 7.91 -26.60 -4.31
C SER A 37 7.07 -25.66 -5.19
N ALA A 38 7.55 -24.43 -5.32
CA ALA A 38 7.33 -23.52 -6.44
C ALA A 38 8.53 -22.57 -6.47
N ALA A 39 9.66 -23.04 -6.98
CA ALA A 39 10.88 -22.24 -7.03
C ALA A 39 10.70 -21.02 -7.97
N PRO A 40 10.94 -19.79 -7.48
CA PRO A 40 11.23 -18.63 -8.32
C PRO A 40 12.63 -18.76 -8.95
N PRO A 41 12.92 -18.11 -10.10
CA PRO A 41 14.23 -18.17 -10.73
C PRO A 41 15.32 -17.44 -9.91
N PRO A 42 16.59 -17.89 -9.97
CA PRO A 42 17.70 -17.33 -9.22
C PRO A 42 18.29 -16.08 -9.88
N ALA A 43 18.66 -15.10 -9.07
CA ALA A 43 19.39 -13.90 -9.47
C ALA A 43 20.90 -14.18 -9.62
N PRO A 44 21.52 -13.64 -10.68
CA PRO A 44 22.76 -12.84 -10.61
C PRO A 44 22.50 -11.49 -11.35
N GLU A 45 22.97 -10.28 -11.03
CA GLU A 45 24.12 -9.68 -10.33
C GLU A 45 23.67 -8.32 -9.71
N PRO A 46 24.28 -7.81 -8.62
CA PRO A 46 24.26 -6.39 -8.31
C PRO A 46 25.65 -5.79 -8.59
N GLU A 47 25.79 -5.05 -9.68
CA GLU A 47 26.91 -4.12 -9.88
C GLU A 47 26.37 -2.68 -9.97
N PRO A 48 27.19 -1.69 -9.59
CA PRO A 48 26.90 -0.81 -8.47
C PRO A 48 26.06 0.39 -8.91
N THR A 49 25.07 0.76 -8.09
CA THR A 49 24.52 2.11 -8.14
C THR A 49 24.38 2.61 -6.70
N PRO A 50 24.98 3.76 -6.37
CA PRO A 50 25.34 4.11 -5.00
C PRO A 50 24.12 4.58 -4.24
N GLU A 51 24.02 4.15 -2.99
CA GLU A 51 23.49 5.02 -1.94
C GLU A 51 24.69 5.81 -1.38
N PRO A 52 24.54 7.13 -1.23
CA PRO A 52 24.12 7.58 0.08
C PRO A 52 22.99 8.63 0.05
N GLU A 53 22.12 8.49 1.05
CA GLU A 53 21.22 9.42 1.76
C GLU A 53 21.50 10.95 1.62
N PRO A 54 20.63 11.87 2.08
CA PRO A 54 19.17 11.93 2.22
C PRO A 54 18.59 13.23 1.58
N VAL A 55 17.29 13.51 1.77
CA VAL A 55 16.55 14.75 1.40
C VAL A 55 16.08 14.90 -0.06
N ALA A 56 14.77 14.72 -0.27
CA ALA A 56 13.88 15.69 -0.92
C ALA A 56 12.59 14.97 -1.36
N LYS A 57 11.45 15.53 -0.93
CA LYS A 57 10.10 15.54 -1.52
C LYS A 57 9.88 14.58 -2.71
N PRO A 58 8.78 13.80 -2.75
CA PRO A 58 8.38 13.16 -4.00
C PRO A 58 7.97 14.24 -5.01
N ALA A 59 8.96 14.72 -5.77
CA ALA A 59 8.78 15.53 -6.93
C ALA A 59 8.23 14.62 -8.03
N ALA A 60 6.96 14.84 -8.33
CA ALA A 60 6.42 14.82 -9.68
C ALA A 60 6.93 13.67 -10.57
N ALA A 61 6.29 12.51 -10.43
CA ALA A 61 6.05 11.69 -11.61
C ALA A 61 5.20 12.52 -12.57
N LYS A 62 5.89 13.18 -13.52
CA LYS A 62 5.31 13.75 -14.73
C LYS A 62 4.53 12.65 -15.45
N SER A 63 3.24 12.52 -15.17
CA SER A 63 2.33 11.88 -16.11
C SER A 63 2.06 12.91 -17.20
N ALA A 64 2.51 12.58 -18.40
CA ALA A 64 2.55 13.45 -19.55
C ALA A 64 1.20 14.12 -19.84
N ALA A 65 1.31 15.38 -20.24
CA ALA A 65 0.23 16.19 -20.76
C ALA A 65 -0.52 15.49 -21.91
N ASN A 66 -1.79 15.20 -21.69
CA ASN A 66 -2.81 15.38 -22.72
C ASN A 66 -3.72 16.52 -22.24
N GLY A 67 -4.18 17.42 -23.11
CA GLY A 67 -5.15 18.46 -22.75
C GLY A 67 -6.57 17.96 -22.45
N ASP A 68 -6.73 16.68 -22.13
CA ASP A 68 -8.01 16.06 -21.80
C ASP A 68 -8.32 16.26 -20.33
N ALA A 69 -9.56 16.62 -19.99
CA ALA A 69 -10.00 16.66 -18.59
C ALA A 69 -9.69 15.30 -17.93
N PRO A 70 -9.25 15.27 -16.66
CA PRO A 70 -9.10 14.02 -15.96
C PRO A 70 -10.44 13.27 -16.04
N LYS A 71 -10.36 11.95 -16.17
CA LYS A 71 -11.50 11.07 -16.41
C LYS A 71 -11.71 10.09 -15.27
N TRP A 72 -10.65 9.82 -14.51
CA TRP A 72 -10.64 8.84 -13.44
C TRP A 72 -10.15 9.44 -12.12
N PHE A 73 -10.91 9.15 -11.08
CA PHE A 73 -10.54 9.37 -9.69
C PHE A 73 -10.04 8.05 -9.11
N ARG A 74 -8.76 7.98 -8.76
CA ARG A 74 -8.15 6.74 -8.27
C ARG A 74 -7.84 6.88 -6.79
N VAL A 75 -8.24 5.86 -6.04
CA VAL A 75 -7.99 5.75 -4.61
C VAL A 75 -7.15 4.51 -4.38
N ARG A 76 -6.03 4.67 -3.68
CA ARG A 76 -5.16 3.58 -3.26
C ARG A 76 -5.05 3.60 -1.75
N VAL A 77 -5.32 2.46 -1.13
CA VAL A 77 -5.11 2.22 0.30
C VAL A 77 -3.96 1.25 0.42
N SER A 78 -2.90 1.68 1.09
CA SER A 78 -1.69 0.89 1.34
C SER A 78 -1.52 0.71 2.84
N ASN A 79 -0.93 -0.40 3.26
CA ASN A 79 -0.58 -0.61 4.65
C ASN A 79 0.67 0.22 5.00
N LEU A 80 0.63 0.95 6.11
CA LEU A 80 1.70 1.89 6.50
C LEU A 80 2.99 1.17 6.93
N GLU A 81 2.90 -0.04 7.48
CA GLU A 81 4.07 -0.80 7.95
C GLU A 81 4.79 -1.55 6.83
N THR A 82 4.02 -2.13 5.91
CA THR A 82 4.55 -3.01 4.85
C THR A 82 4.68 -2.31 3.50
N GLY A 83 4.06 -1.14 3.33
CA GLY A 83 3.96 -0.43 2.05
C GLY A 83 3.11 -1.15 1.00
N GLN A 84 2.51 -2.30 1.33
CA GLN A 84 1.75 -3.10 0.39
C GLN A 84 0.37 -2.48 0.13
N ASN A 85 0.01 -2.35 -1.14
CA ASN A 85 -1.32 -1.90 -1.54
C ASN A 85 -2.37 -2.95 -1.15
N ARG A 86 -3.32 -2.59 -0.29
CA ARG A 86 -4.43 -3.45 0.11
C ARG A 86 -5.65 -3.28 -0.77
N VAL A 87 -5.97 -2.05 -1.16
CA VAL A 87 -7.15 -1.73 -1.95
C VAL A 87 -6.82 -0.68 -3.00
N SER A 88 -7.24 -0.93 -4.24
CA SER A 88 -7.14 0.04 -5.32
C SER A 88 -8.51 0.17 -6.00
N VAL A 89 -9.09 1.36 -5.93
CA VAL A 89 -10.39 1.69 -6.54
C VAL A 89 -10.20 2.73 -7.64
N SER A 90 -10.94 2.57 -8.73
CA SER A 90 -11.02 3.55 -9.81
C SER A 90 -12.47 3.94 -10.03
N ILE A 91 -12.74 5.25 -9.95
CA ILE A 91 -14.08 5.82 -10.04
C ILE A 91 -14.09 6.77 -11.24
N PRO A 92 -14.97 6.59 -12.24
CA PRO A 92 -15.12 7.58 -13.29
C PRO A 92 -15.58 8.91 -12.69
N LEU A 93 -15.00 10.03 -13.14
CA LEU A 93 -15.34 11.35 -12.57
C LEU A 93 -16.81 11.75 -12.76
N ARG A 94 -17.46 11.23 -13.81
CA ARG A 94 -18.91 11.36 -14.02
C ARG A 94 -19.75 10.78 -12.88
N MET A 95 -19.19 9.83 -12.12
CA MET A 95 -19.87 9.13 -11.04
C MET A 95 -19.46 9.62 -9.64
N LEU A 96 -18.46 10.51 -9.57
CA LEU A 96 -17.92 11.00 -8.30
C LEU A 96 -18.99 11.76 -7.50
N LYS A 97 -19.81 12.59 -8.16
CA LYS A 97 -20.93 13.32 -7.53
C LYS A 97 -21.92 12.40 -6.82
N PHE A 98 -22.26 11.27 -7.44
CA PHE A 98 -23.13 10.26 -6.84
C PHE A 98 -22.46 9.57 -5.64
N GLY A 99 -21.15 9.27 -5.75
CA GLY A 99 -20.36 8.74 -4.63
C GLY A 99 -20.38 9.67 -3.40
N PHE A 100 -20.28 10.98 -3.61
CA PHE A 100 -20.40 11.96 -2.53
C PHE A 100 -21.80 12.04 -1.93
N THR A 101 -22.86 11.93 -2.73
CA THR A 101 -24.23 11.82 -2.21
C THR A 101 -24.37 10.63 -1.27
N ILE A 102 -23.81 9.47 -1.63
CA ILE A 102 -23.82 8.29 -0.75
C ILE A 102 -22.96 8.54 0.49
N ALA A 103 -21.73 9.05 0.34
CA ALA A 103 -20.83 9.31 1.44
C ALA A 103 -21.39 10.31 2.46
N SER A 104 -22.12 11.34 2.00
CA SER A 104 -22.77 12.33 2.85
C SER A 104 -23.81 11.74 3.81
N HIS A 105 -24.40 10.58 3.44
CA HIS A 105 -25.33 9.87 4.31
C HIS A 105 -24.63 9.13 5.46
N PHE A 106 -23.39 8.67 5.24
CA PHE A 106 -22.57 7.98 6.24
C PHE A 106 -21.70 8.95 7.06
N SER A 107 -21.36 10.11 6.50
CA SER A 107 -20.55 11.13 7.16
C SER A 107 -20.88 12.52 6.58
N PRO A 108 -21.88 13.22 7.16
CA PRO A 108 -22.30 14.55 6.70
C PRO A 108 -21.18 15.61 6.79
N GLU A 109 -20.19 15.39 7.66
CA GLU A 109 -19.01 16.25 7.86
C GLU A 109 -18.04 16.26 6.66
N VAL A 110 -18.11 15.26 5.77
CA VAL A 110 -17.11 15.04 4.70
C VAL A 110 -17.53 15.67 3.36
N GLY A 111 -18.83 15.92 3.16
CA GLY A 111 -19.42 16.15 1.84
C GLY A 111 -19.29 17.56 1.27
N SER A 112 -19.37 18.60 2.09
CA SER A 112 -19.62 19.95 1.56
C SER A 112 -18.33 20.72 1.25
N ILE A 113 -17.39 20.80 2.20
CA ILE A 113 -16.21 21.67 2.07
C ILE A 113 -15.21 21.14 1.02
N LYS A 114 -15.14 19.82 0.84
CA LYS A 114 -14.20 19.18 -0.10
C LYS A 114 -14.70 19.16 -1.55
N MET A 115 -16.00 19.26 -1.78
CA MET A 115 -16.57 19.12 -3.13
C MET A 115 -16.35 20.37 -3.99
N GLU A 116 -16.50 21.57 -3.42
CA GLU A 116 -16.30 22.81 -4.16
C GLU A 116 -14.85 22.95 -4.66
N GLU A 117 -13.87 22.69 -3.80
CA GLU A 117 -12.44 22.73 -4.14
C GLU A 117 -12.08 21.68 -5.19
N LEU A 118 -12.54 20.44 -5.02
CA LEU A 118 -12.36 19.38 -6.02
C LEU A 118 -13.01 19.71 -7.37
N GLN A 119 -14.16 20.38 -7.36
CA GLN A 119 -14.85 20.76 -8.60
C GLN A 119 -14.12 21.90 -9.31
N GLU A 120 -13.47 22.80 -8.58
CA GLU A 120 -12.65 23.88 -9.14
C GLU A 120 -11.37 23.32 -9.77
N MET A 121 -10.62 22.49 -9.05
CA MET A 121 -9.43 21.78 -9.58
C MET A 121 -9.77 20.93 -10.81
N LEU A 122 -10.95 20.31 -10.82
CA LEU A 122 -11.43 19.54 -11.96
C LEU A 122 -11.77 20.41 -13.18
N LYS A 123 -12.32 21.60 -12.97
CA LYS A 123 -12.61 22.58 -14.03
C LYS A 123 -11.33 23.17 -14.61
N GLU A 124 -10.32 23.36 -13.78
CA GLU A 124 -8.98 23.81 -14.20
C GLU A 124 -8.19 22.71 -14.94
N GLY A 125 -8.69 21.47 -14.92
CA GLY A 125 -8.07 20.33 -15.59
C GLY A 125 -6.78 19.89 -14.92
N GLU A 126 -6.60 20.25 -13.65
CA GLU A 126 -5.38 19.96 -12.91
C GLU A 126 -5.33 18.46 -12.55
N ARG A 127 -4.23 17.80 -12.95
CA ARG A 127 -3.94 16.40 -12.61
C ARG A 127 -2.94 16.37 -11.47
N GLY A 128 -3.15 15.50 -10.49
CA GLY A 128 -2.24 15.39 -9.35
C GLY A 128 -2.77 14.53 -8.21
N VAL A 129 -1.97 14.43 -7.15
CA VAL A 129 -2.39 13.84 -5.87
C VAL A 129 -3.23 14.89 -5.14
N LEU A 130 -4.50 14.56 -4.91
CA LEU A 130 -5.47 15.46 -4.27
C LEU A 130 -5.38 15.36 -2.76
N VAL A 131 -5.24 14.13 -2.26
CA VAL A 131 -5.26 13.86 -0.82
C VAL A 131 -4.32 12.71 -0.52
N ASP A 132 -3.49 12.92 0.50
CA ASP A 132 -2.64 11.90 1.12
C ASP A 132 -2.97 11.89 2.61
N VAL A 133 -3.56 10.79 3.10
CA VAL A 133 -3.92 10.64 4.52
C VAL A 133 -3.22 9.42 5.08
N ARG A 134 -2.53 9.60 6.21
CA ARG A 134 -1.96 8.52 7.00
C ARG A 134 -2.77 8.37 8.27
N ASP A 135 -3.27 7.15 8.50
CA ASP A 135 -3.95 6.78 9.72
C ASP A 135 -3.02 5.85 10.53
N GLU A 136 -2.50 6.37 11.64
CA GLU A 136 -1.53 5.65 12.48
C GLU A 136 -2.20 4.58 13.36
N ASP A 137 -3.50 4.72 13.66
CA ASP A 137 -4.26 3.79 14.50
C ASP A 137 -4.62 2.50 13.72
N SER A 138 -5.10 2.67 12.49
CA SER A 138 -5.45 1.56 11.58
C SER A 138 -4.25 1.08 10.75
N LYS A 139 -3.12 1.81 10.80
CA LYS A 139 -1.90 1.57 10.01
C LYS A 139 -2.16 1.58 8.51
N GLU A 140 -2.94 2.56 8.06
CA GLU A 140 -3.36 2.70 6.66
C GLU A 140 -2.85 4.01 6.05
N HIS A 141 -2.50 3.96 4.77
CA HIS A 141 -2.10 5.10 3.96
C HIS A 141 -3.02 5.21 2.75
N VAL A 142 -3.85 6.24 2.73
CA VAL A 142 -4.81 6.50 1.66
C VAL A 142 -4.26 7.61 0.76
N GLN A 143 -4.03 7.27 -0.50
CA GLN A 143 -3.66 8.20 -1.56
C GLN A 143 -4.79 8.34 -2.57
N VAL A 144 -5.10 9.58 -2.93
CA VAL A 144 -6.13 9.94 -3.90
C VAL A 144 -5.51 10.81 -4.98
N TYR A 145 -5.73 10.48 -6.25
CA TYR A 145 -5.22 11.27 -7.37
C TYR A 145 -6.18 11.26 -8.59
N LEU A 146 -6.06 12.29 -9.41
CA LEU A 146 -6.78 12.46 -10.66
C LEU A 146 -5.92 12.05 -11.87
N GLU A 147 -6.51 11.27 -12.76
CA GLU A 147 -5.94 10.81 -14.03
C GLU A 147 -6.80 11.29 -15.22
#